data_AF-A0A4R4DR66-F1
#
_entry.id   AF-A0A4R4DR66-F1
#
_cell.length_a   1.000
_cell.length_b   1.000
_cell.length_c   1.000
_cell.angle_alpha   90.00
_cell.angle_beta   90.00
_cell.angle_gamma   90.00
#
_symmetry.space_group_name_H-M   'P 1'
#
loop_
_entity.id
_entity.type
_entity.pdbx_description
1 polymer ?
#
loop_
_entity_poly.entity_id
_entity_poly.type
_entity_poly.pdbx_seq_one_letter_code
_entity_poly.pdbx_strand_id
1 'polypeptide(L)' 'MRRLALSLALLSLAALPATAAEPKPKREPSAAQLAQYEKMRRCNATAKERALKGEPRKTFMKGCLSKNPAG' A
#
# COMPACT_ATOMS: atom_id res chain seq x y z
N MET A 1 18.34 8.25 3.21
CA MET A 1 19.07 8.11 4.49
C MET A 1 19.48 6.65 4.64
N ARG A 2 20.56 6.24 3.97
CA ARG A 2 21.94 6.33 4.47
C ARG A 2 22.14 5.43 5.70
N ARG A 3 22.26 4.13 5.42
CA ARG A 3 23.01 3.12 6.18
C ARG A 3 23.52 2.17 5.07
N LEU A 4 24.63 2.40 4.36
CA LEU A 4 26.02 2.45 4.84
C LEU A 4 26.20 1.57 6.08
N ALA A 5 25.94 0.27 5.90
CA ALA A 5 26.49 -0.80 6.72
C ALA A 5 27.47 -1.59 5.85
N LEU A 6 28.63 -0.98 5.60
CA LEU A 6 29.80 -1.67 5.10
C LEU A 6 30.68 -1.94 6.32
N SER A 7 30.71 -3.18 6.80
CA SER A 7 31.63 -3.65 7.83
C SER A 7 31.90 -5.13 7.61
N LEU A 8 33.15 -5.43 7.30
CA LEU A 8 33.79 -6.73 7.13
C LEU A 8 33.38 -7.77 8.17
N ALA A 9 33.16 -9.02 7.75
CA ALA A 9 34.05 -10.15 8.09
C ALA A 9 33.50 -11.51 7.62
N LEU A 10 34.44 -12.38 7.23
CA LEU A 10 34.44 -13.85 7.34
C LEU A 10 33.79 -14.70 6.23
N LEU A 11 34.70 -15.13 5.36
CA LEU A 11 34.78 -16.44 4.72
C LEU A 11 34.22 -17.57 5.61
N SER A 12 33.15 -18.24 5.18
CA SER A 12 32.75 -19.57 5.67
C SER A 12 31.92 -20.27 4.60
N LEU A 13 32.54 -21.25 3.95
CA LEU A 13 31.90 -22.22 3.07
C LEU A 13 31.28 -23.31 3.96
N ALA A 14 29.96 -23.26 4.14
CA ALA A 14 29.16 -24.40 4.57
C ALA A 14 27.77 -24.27 3.95
N ALA A 15 27.42 -25.24 3.10
CA ALA A 15 26.10 -25.37 2.52
C ALA A 15 25.04 -25.56 3.63
N LEU A 16 24.10 -24.62 3.74
CA LEU A 16 22.84 -24.79 4.44
C LEU A 16 21.70 -24.64 3.42
N PRO A 17 20.82 -25.64 3.23
CA PRO A 17 19.53 -25.43 2.61
C PRO A 17 18.62 -24.82 3.67
N ALA A 18 18.59 -23.50 3.79
CA ALA A 18 17.59 -22.79 4.58
C ALA A 18 16.41 -22.39 3.69
N THR A 19 15.64 -23.36 3.19
CA THR A 19 14.31 -23.07 2.64
C THR A 19 13.32 -22.94 3.79
N ALA A 20 13.31 -21.78 4.43
CA ALA A 20 12.22 -21.39 5.33
C ALA A 20 12.09 -19.85 5.40
N ALA A 21 12.14 -19.20 4.23
CA ALA A 21 11.22 -18.09 4.01
C ALA A 21 9.89 -18.75 3.65
N GLU A 22 9.00 -18.95 4.63
CA GLU A 22 7.61 -19.29 4.30
C GLU A 22 7.10 -18.22 3.34
N PRO A 23 6.62 -18.58 2.13
CA PRO A 23 5.95 -17.61 1.28
C PRO A 23 4.72 -17.16 2.05
N LYS A 24 4.78 -15.96 2.66
CA LYS A 24 3.61 -15.33 3.27
C LYS A 24 2.48 -15.43 2.23
N PRO A 25 1.34 -16.07 2.53
CA PRO A 25 0.29 -16.25 1.55
C PRO A 25 -0.09 -14.87 1.02
N LYS A 26 0.14 -14.64 -0.28
CA LYS A 26 -0.35 -13.45 -0.98
C LYS A 26 -1.88 -13.55 -0.92
N ARG A 27 -2.48 -12.89 0.06
CA ARG A 27 -3.93 -12.81 0.18
C ARG A 27 -4.43 -12.00 -1.01
N GLU A 28 -5.22 -12.65 -1.85
CA GLU A 28 -5.87 -11.98 -2.97
C GLU A 28 -6.93 -11.00 -2.42
N PRO A 29 -7.05 -9.78 -2.96
CA PRO A 29 -8.05 -8.84 -2.50
C PRO A 29 -9.46 -9.38 -2.68
N SER A 30 -10.31 -9.27 -1.66
CA SER A 30 -11.73 -9.57 -1.79
C SER A 30 -12.43 -8.55 -2.70
N ALA A 31 -13.61 -8.89 -3.22
CA ALA A 31 -14.41 -7.98 -4.03
C ALA A 31 -14.70 -6.65 -3.31
N ALA A 32 -14.91 -6.68 -2.00
CA ALA A 32 -15.10 -5.47 -1.18
C ALA A 32 -13.83 -4.60 -1.12
N GLN A 33 -12.65 -5.23 -1.05
CA GLN A 33 -11.38 -4.51 -1.08
C GLN A 33 -11.12 -3.87 -2.46
N LEU A 34 -11.45 -4.57 -3.54
CA LEU A 34 -11.37 -4.03 -4.90
C LEU A 34 -12.34 -2.86 -5.11
N ALA A 35 -13.59 -2.98 -4.64
CA ALA A 35 -14.58 -1.90 -4.72
C ALA A 35 -14.12 -0.65 -3.97
N GLN A 36 -13.54 -0.81 -2.78
CA GLN A 36 -12.98 0.31 -2.02
C GLN A 36 -11.76 0.95 -2.72
N TYR A 37 -10.90 0.15 -3.34
CA TYR A 37 -9.76 0.64 -4.11
C TYR A 37 -10.20 1.48 -5.32
N GLU A 38 -11.14 0.98 -6.11
CA GLU A 38 -11.69 1.70 -7.26
C GLU A 38 -12.40 2.99 -6.84
N LYS A 39 -13.14 2.96 -5.73
CA LYS A 39 -13.76 4.15 -5.16
C LYS A 39 -12.71 5.21 -4.80
N MET A 40 -11.66 4.83 -4.09
CA MET A 40 -10.57 5.73 -3.73
C MET A 40 -9.87 6.31 -4.96
N ARG A 41 -9.69 5.51 -6.01
CA ARG A 41 -9.13 5.97 -7.29
C ARG A 41 -10.01 7.05 -7.91
N ARG A 42 -11.32 6.83 -8.01
CA ARG A 42 -12.28 7.81 -8.53
C ARG A 42 -12.30 9.11 -7.70
N CYS A 43 -12.36 9.00 -6.37
CA CYS A 43 -12.30 10.18 -5.51
C CYS A 43 -11.02 11.01 -5.76
N ASN A 44 -9.86 10.36 -5.90
CA ASN A 44 -8.62 11.07 -6.19
C ASN A 44 -8.60 11.72 -7.57
N ALA A 45 -9.15 11.07 -8.59
CA ALA A 45 -9.28 11.65 -9.93
C ALA A 45 -10.15 12.91 -9.90
N THR A 46 -11.36 12.82 -9.32
CA THR A 46 -12.27 13.97 -9.18
C THR A 46 -11.65 15.10 -8.37
N ALA A 47 -10.92 14.80 -7.30
CA ALA A 47 -10.23 15.84 -6.53
C ALA A 47 -9.16 16.57 -7.36
N LYS A 48 -8.45 15.86 -8.25
CA LYS A 48 -7.45 16.45 -9.16
C LYS A 48 -8.12 17.28 -10.26
N GLU A 49 -9.18 16.77 -10.89
CA GLU A 49 -9.97 17.48 -11.90
C GLU A 49 -10.52 18.80 -11.36
N ARG A 50 -10.95 18.80 -10.10
CA ARG A 50 -11.43 19.98 -9.37
C ARG A 50 -10.31 20.84 -8.78
N ALA A 51 -9.04 20.50 -9.04
CA ALA A 51 -7.86 21.15 -8.49
C ALA A 51 -7.89 21.35 -6.96
N LEU A 52 -8.57 20.47 -6.22
CA LEU A 52 -8.72 20.59 -4.77
C LEU A 52 -7.37 20.34 -4.09
N LYS A 53 -7.00 21.26 -3.20
CA LYS A 53 -5.78 21.20 -2.38
C LYS A 53 -6.11 21.54 -0.92
N GLY A 54 -5.21 21.21 0.00
CA GLY A 54 -5.37 21.54 1.42
C GLY A 54 -6.67 21.00 2.04
N GLU A 55 -7.30 21.82 2.89
CA GLU A 55 -8.55 21.50 3.57
C GLU A 55 -9.72 21.14 2.63
N PRO A 56 -9.94 21.86 1.50
CA PRO A 56 -10.94 21.47 0.50
C PRO A 56 -10.81 20.02 0.02
N ARG A 57 -9.58 19.55 -0.25
CA ARG A 57 -9.35 18.16 -0.69
C ARG A 57 -9.67 17.16 0.41
N LYS A 58 -9.28 17.44 1.66
CA LYS A 58 -9.53 16.55 2.80
C LYS A 58 -11.03 16.41 3.05
N THR A 59 -11.75 17.52 3.05
CA THR A 59 -13.21 17.55 3.22
C THR A 59 -13.91 16.76 2.13
N PHE A 60 -13.54 17.00 0.87
CA PHE A 60 -14.04 16.23 -0.26
C PHE A 60 -13.73 14.74 -0.12
N MET A 61 -12.51 14.36 0.25
CA MET A 61 -12.11 12.96 0.35
C MET A 61 -12.89 12.25 1.47
N LYS A 62 -13.10 12.90 2.63
CA LYS A 62 -13.92 12.37 3.73
C LYS A 62 -15.36 12.13 3.28
N GLY A 63 -15.95 13.10 2.56
CA GLY A 63 -17.29 12.94 1.99
C GLY A 63 -17.37 11.87 0.91
N CYS A 64 -16.35 11.80 0.05
CA CYS A 64 -16.30 10.83 -1.03
C CYS A 64 -16.15 9.40 -0.48
N LEU A 65 -15.27 9.18 0.51
CA LEU A 65 -14.95 7.85 1.03
C LEU A 65 -15.93 7.32 2.08
N SER A 66 -16.74 8.16 2.73
CA SER A 66 -17.63 7.77 3.84
C SER A 66 -18.81 6.86 3.45
N LYS A 67 -19.23 6.83 2.18
CA LYS A 67 -20.25 5.88 1.71
C LYS A 67 -19.69 4.46 1.55
N ASN A 68 -19.80 3.61 2.56
CA ASN A 68 -19.37 2.21 2.43
C ASN A 68 -20.05 1.55 1.21
N PRO A 69 -19.33 0.73 0.40
CA PRO A 69 -19.95 -0.07 -0.66
C PRO A 69 -20.84 -1.21 -0.13
N ALA A 70 -21.04 -1.31 1.18
CA ALA A 70 -21.83 -2.33 1.88
C ALA A 70 -23.00 -1.73 2.69
N GLY A 71 -23.46 -0.53 2.33
CA GLY A 71 -24.65 0.11 2.89
C GLY A 71 -25.69 0.36 1.82
#